data_AF-A0A849KDW0-F1
#
_entry.id   AF-A0A849KDW0-F1
#
_cell.length_a   1.000
_cell.length_b   1.000
_cell.length_c   1.000
_cell.angle_alpha   90.00
_cell.angle_beta   90.00
_cell.angle_gamma   90.00
#
_symmetry.space_group_name_H-M   'P 1'
#
loop_
_entity.id
_entity.type
_entity.pdbx_description
1 polymer ?
#
loop_
_entity_poly.entity_id
_entity_poly.type
_entity_poly.pdbx_seq_one_letter_code
_entity_poly.pdbx_strand_id
1 'polypeptide(L)'
;MAEEAAHSGAALALARSLAEGEHYAVEALEHRVNLTDEGRARLDAFAEDRDGPWTSVRGREDLLRQALGALHLYRRDQHYVVMDDKVQIVDESTGRVMPDRSWERGLHQMIEVKEGVTPTPRRETLARLTYQRLFRRYVHLAGMTGTAAEAAGEIKSVYGLELARVPLHRPSRRIDLGTAVCATLAEKWQRVADTAQALALRQRRPVLIGTRSVEASEQISAVLRQRGLVHALLNAKQDAGEAEVVAEAGVPGRITVATNMAGRGTDILLGEGVGNAVACT
;
A
#
# COMPACT_ATOMS: atom_id res chain seq x y z
N MET A 1 -8.93 -27.46 1.74
CA MET A 1 -7.66 -27.07 2.38
C MET A 1 -6.69 -28.24 2.52
N ALA A 2 -7.00 -29.29 3.30
CA ALA A 2 -6.08 -30.44 3.44
C ALA A 2 -5.79 -31.14 2.11
N GLU A 3 -6.81 -31.31 1.27
CA GLU A 3 -6.70 -31.91 -0.06
C GLU A 3 -5.87 -31.05 -1.04
N GLU A 4 -6.05 -29.73 -1.04
CA GLU A 4 -5.25 -28.81 -1.87
C GLU A 4 -3.78 -28.76 -1.43
N ALA A 5 -3.53 -28.81 -0.13
CA ALA A 5 -2.18 -28.91 0.42
C ALA A 5 -1.52 -30.23 0.01
N ALA A 6 -2.28 -31.34 0.01
CA ALA A 6 -1.79 -32.64 -0.46
C ALA A 6 -1.45 -32.61 -1.96
N HIS A 7 -2.29 -32.01 -2.80
CA HIS A 7 -1.99 -31.84 -4.23
C HIS A 7 -0.76 -30.97 -4.47
N SER A 8 -0.62 -29.87 -3.74
CA SER A 8 0.56 -28.99 -3.83
C SER A 8 1.82 -29.71 -3.37
N GLY A 9 1.75 -30.49 -2.29
CA GLY A 9 2.86 -31.32 -1.81
C GLY A 9 3.29 -32.39 -2.83
N ALA A 10 2.32 -33.08 -3.43
CA ALA A 10 2.58 -34.07 -4.48
C ALA A 10 3.23 -33.43 -5.73
N ALA A 11 2.77 -32.25 -6.13
CA ALA A 11 3.35 -31.51 -7.24
C ALA A 11 4.79 -31.04 -6.96
N LEU A 12 5.07 -30.57 -5.73
CA LEU A 12 6.43 -30.22 -5.30
C LEU A 12 7.34 -31.45 -5.26
N ALA A 13 6.84 -32.60 -4.83
CA ALA A 13 7.60 -33.85 -4.84
C ALA A 13 7.95 -34.28 -6.28
N LEU A 14 6.98 -34.23 -7.19
CA LEU A 14 7.22 -34.50 -8.61
C LEU A 14 8.24 -33.50 -9.18
N ALA A 15 8.03 -32.20 -8.98
CA ALA A 15 8.91 -31.14 -9.48
C ALA A 15 10.37 -31.32 -9.02
N ARG A 16 10.61 -31.74 -7.77
CA ARG A 16 11.95 -32.04 -7.25
C ARG A 16 12.60 -33.28 -7.89
N SER A 17 11.81 -34.17 -8.48
CA SER A 17 12.30 -35.38 -9.15
C SER A 17 12.60 -35.17 -10.65
N LEU A 18 12.19 -34.03 -11.21
CA LEU A 18 12.42 -33.67 -12.60
C LEU A 18 13.77 -32.96 -12.76
N ALA A 19 14.38 -33.12 -13.93
CA ALA A 19 15.64 -32.48 -14.29
C ALA A 19 15.43 -31.34 -15.30
N GLU A 20 16.03 -30.18 -15.03
CA GLU A 20 16.08 -29.05 -15.96
C GLU A 20 16.87 -29.41 -17.22
N GLY A 21 16.39 -28.97 -18.38
CA GLY A 21 16.93 -29.30 -19.71
C GLY A 21 16.36 -30.59 -20.32
N GLU A 22 15.95 -31.55 -19.48
CA GLU A 22 15.35 -32.80 -19.93
C GLU A 22 13.82 -32.76 -19.82
N HIS A 23 13.30 -32.39 -18.64
CA HIS A 23 11.87 -32.43 -18.32
C HIS A 23 11.20 -31.05 -18.35
N TYR A 24 11.98 -29.99 -18.11
CA TYR A 24 11.49 -28.61 -18.16
C TYR A 24 12.64 -27.64 -18.47
N ALA A 25 12.29 -26.43 -18.91
CA ALA A 25 13.22 -25.32 -19.08
C ALA A 25 12.74 -24.12 -18.26
N VAL A 26 13.67 -23.50 -17.52
CA VAL A 26 13.39 -22.26 -16.76
C VAL A 26 13.84 -21.06 -17.58
N GLU A 27 12.90 -20.21 -17.93
CA GLU A 27 13.18 -18.96 -18.65
C GLU A 27 13.12 -17.81 -17.65
N ALA A 28 14.23 -17.60 -16.93
CA ALA A 28 14.30 -16.67 -15.81
C ALA A 28 13.97 -15.21 -16.21
N LEU A 29 14.38 -14.77 -17.41
CA LEU A 29 14.10 -13.43 -17.93
C LEU A 29 12.60 -13.19 -18.16
N GLU A 30 11.89 -14.23 -18.63
CA GLU A 30 10.46 -14.17 -18.87
C GLU A 30 9.64 -14.64 -17.65
N HIS A 31 10.32 -15.00 -16.57
CA HIS A 31 9.75 -15.49 -15.32
C HIS A 31 8.73 -16.63 -15.54
N ARG A 32 9.07 -17.57 -16.43
CA ARG A 32 8.20 -18.70 -16.80
C ARG A 32 8.96 -20.02 -16.82
N VAL A 33 8.22 -21.12 -16.63
CA VAL A 33 8.72 -22.48 -16.78
C VAL A 33 7.95 -23.18 -17.89
N ASN A 34 8.68 -23.81 -18.81
CA ASN A 34 8.14 -24.57 -19.93
C ASN A 34 8.41 -26.07 -19.76
N LEU A 35 7.38 -26.90 -19.93
CA LEU A 35 7.50 -28.35 -19.88
C LEU A 35 7.91 -28.89 -21.24
N THR A 36 8.89 -29.80 -21.25
CA THR A 36 9.25 -30.58 -22.44
C THR A 36 8.27 -31.74 -22.64
N ASP A 37 8.34 -32.42 -23.78
CA ASP A 37 7.51 -33.59 -24.05
C ASP A 37 7.80 -34.72 -23.05
N GLU A 38 9.07 -34.92 -22.67
CA GLU A 38 9.47 -35.89 -21.65
C GLU A 38 8.91 -35.54 -20.26
N GLY A 39 8.92 -34.25 -19.90
CA GLY A 39 8.31 -33.77 -18.66
C GLY A 39 6.79 -33.98 -18.64
N ARG A 40 6.11 -33.81 -19.78
CA ARG A 40 4.67 -34.09 -19.92
C ARG A 40 4.39 -35.59 -19.80
N ALA A 41 5.17 -36.44 -20.46
CA ALA A 41 5.02 -37.89 -20.35
C ALA A 41 5.17 -38.37 -18.89
N ARG A 42 6.16 -37.84 -18.17
CA ARG A 42 6.38 -38.16 -16.75
C ARG A 42 5.28 -37.61 -15.84
N LEU A 43 4.74 -36.42 -16.15
CA LEU A 43 3.58 -35.86 -15.46
C LEU A 43 2.33 -36.71 -15.69
N ASP A 44 2.12 -37.19 -16.91
CA ASP A 44 0.97 -38.02 -17.28
C ASP A 44 1.00 -39.34 -16.51
N ALA A 45 2.14 -40.03 -16.50
CA ALA A 45 2.35 -41.24 -15.71
C ALA A 45 2.18 -41.00 -14.19
N PHE A 46 2.62 -39.84 -13.69
CA PHE A 46 2.39 -39.47 -12.29
C PHE A 46 0.91 -39.21 -12.00
N ALA A 47 0.11 -38.79 -12.98
CA ALA A 47 -1.27 -38.39 -12.78
C ALA A 47 -2.30 -39.53 -12.94
N GLU A 48 -1.92 -40.70 -13.48
CA GLU A 48 -2.87 -41.79 -13.85
C GLU A 48 -3.83 -42.22 -12.72
N ASP A 49 -3.34 -42.38 -11.49
CA ASP A 49 -4.12 -42.85 -10.34
C ASP A 49 -4.52 -41.72 -9.37
N ARG A 50 -4.58 -40.46 -9.83
CA ARG A 50 -4.83 -39.31 -8.95
C ARG A 50 -6.10 -38.54 -9.35
N ASP A 51 -6.82 -38.10 -8.32
CA ASP A 51 -8.07 -37.37 -8.47
C ASP A 51 -7.88 -35.84 -8.58
N GLY A 52 -9.00 -35.11 -8.69
CA GLY A 52 -9.02 -33.66 -8.62
C GLY A 52 -8.27 -33.00 -9.79
N PRO A 53 -7.34 -32.06 -9.54
CA PRO A 53 -6.66 -31.31 -10.60
C PRO A 53 -5.78 -32.20 -11.49
N TRP A 54 -5.43 -33.41 -11.04
CA TRP A 54 -4.60 -34.36 -11.79
C TRP A 54 -5.31 -35.01 -12.99
N THR A 55 -6.64 -35.08 -12.94
CA THR A 55 -7.49 -35.69 -13.99
C THR A 55 -7.51 -34.87 -15.29
N SER A 56 -7.37 -33.54 -15.18
CA SER A 56 -7.35 -32.62 -16.32
C SER A 56 -5.92 -32.36 -16.76
N VAL A 57 -5.64 -32.52 -18.05
CA VAL A 57 -4.32 -32.18 -18.65
C VAL A 57 -3.90 -30.75 -18.27
N ARG A 58 -4.83 -29.80 -18.40
CA ARG A 58 -4.57 -28.41 -18.03
C ARG A 58 -4.32 -28.25 -16.53
N GLY A 59 -5.11 -28.94 -15.70
CA GLY A 59 -4.98 -28.87 -14.24
C GLY A 59 -3.64 -29.39 -13.74
N ARG A 60 -3.21 -30.57 -14.22
CA ARG A 60 -1.93 -31.19 -13.83
C ARG A 60 -0.74 -30.39 -14.31
N GLU A 61 -0.80 -29.84 -15.53
CA GLU A 61 0.26 -28.98 -16.05
C GLU A 61 0.37 -27.66 -15.30
N ASP A 62 -0.76 -26.99 -15.03
CA ASP A 62 -0.78 -25.74 -14.26
C ASP A 62 -0.18 -25.96 -12.86
N LEU A 63 -0.53 -27.09 -12.21
CA LEU A 63 -0.03 -27.43 -10.88
C LEU A 63 1.48 -27.73 -10.88
N LEU A 64 1.98 -28.49 -11.87
CA LEU A 64 3.42 -28.75 -12.01
C LEU A 64 4.20 -27.47 -12.33
N ARG A 65 3.69 -26.61 -13.22
CA ARG A 65 4.32 -25.32 -13.53
C ARG A 65 4.38 -24.41 -12.30
N GLN A 66 3.35 -24.40 -11.47
CA GLN A 66 3.37 -23.66 -10.19
C GLN A 66 4.42 -24.21 -9.24
N ALA A 67 4.54 -25.54 -9.12
CA ALA A 67 5.54 -26.17 -8.26
C ALA A 67 6.96 -25.86 -8.74
N LEU A 68 7.25 -26.01 -10.04
CA LEU A 68 8.54 -25.66 -10.63
C LEU A 68 8.84 -24.16 -10.50
N GLY A 69 7.84 -23.30 -10.75
CA GLY A 69 7.96 -21.86 -10.53
C GLY A 69 8.31 -21.54 -9.08
N ALA A 70 7.57 -22.10 -8.11
CA ALA A 70 7.84 -21.92 -6.69
C ALA A 70 9.26 -22.37 -6.29
N LEU A 71 9.79 -23.43 -6.90
CA LEU A 71 11.14 -23.93 -6.61
C LEU A 71 12.26 -23.08 -7.25
N HIS A 72 12.08 -22.67 -8.52
CA HIS A 72 13.17 -22.10 -9.32
C HIS A 72 13.10 -20.58 -9.49
N LEU A 73 11.90 -20.02 -9.54
CA LEU A 73 11.66 -18.60 -9.80
C LEU A 73 11.46 -17.78 -8.51
N TYR A 74 10.91 -18.39 -7.45
CA TYR A 74 10.63 -17.71 -6.19
C TYR A 74 11.59 -18.14 -5.09
N ARG A 75 12.44 -17.21 -4.66
CA ARG A 75 13.47 -17.41 -3.63
C ARG A 75 13.14 -16.68 -2.34
N ARG A 76 13.30 -17.39 -1.22
CA ARG A 76 13.26 -16.82 0.13
C ARG A 76 14.34 -15.75 0.29
N ASP A 77 14.03 -14.73 1.07
CA ASP A 77 14.86 -13.54 1.37
C ASP A 77 15.13 -12.63 0.15
N GLN A 78 14.53 -12.93 -1.00
CA GLN A 78 14.55 -12.08 -2.19
C GLN A 78 13.13 -11.69 -2.62
N HIS A 79 12.27 -12.67 -2.84
CA HIS A 79 10.89 -12.46 -3.33
C HIS A 79 9.87 -12.54 -2.19
N TYR A 80 10.22 -13.24 -1.11
CA TYR A 80 9.39 -13.37 0.09
C TYR A 80 10.21 -13.71 1.32
N VAL A 81 9.58 -13.56 2.47
CA VAL A 81 10.07 -13.97 3.78
C VAL A 81 9.01 -14.78 4.49
N VAL A 82 9.44 -15.65 5.41
CA VAL A 82 8.53 -16.39 6.28
C VAL A 82 8.59 -15.75 7.66
N MET A 83 7.48 -15.15 8.10
CA MET A 83 7.34 -14.49 9.39
C MET A 83 5.96 -14.81 9.98
N ASP A 84 5.92 -15.09 11.28
CA ASP A 84 4.69 -15.46 12.02
C ASP A 84 3.93 -16.64 11.39
N ASP A 85 4.68 -17.66 10.95
CA ASP A 85 4.15 -18.82 10.22
C ASP A 85 3.30 -18.44 8.99
N LYS A 86 3.73 -17.38 8.27
CA LYS A 86 3.12 -16.90 7.04
C LYS A 86 4.17 -16.48 6.02
N VAL A 87 3.90 -16.76 4.76
CA VAL A 87 4.68 -16.25 3.63
C VAL A 87 4.25 -14.81 3.37
N GLN A 88 5.20 -13.87 3.38
CA GLN A 88 4.95 -12.46 3.10
C GLN A 88 5.81 -12.00 1.92
N ILE A 89 5.16 -11.41 0.92
CA ILE A 89 5.84 -10.97 -0.32
C ILE A 89 6.74 -9.78 0.00
N VAL A 90 7.94 -9.77 -0.58
CA VAL A 90 8.87 -8.64 -0.49
C VAL A 90 8.89 -7.89 -1.82
N ASP A 91 8.83 -6.57 -1.77
CA ASP A 91 9.08 -5.72 -2.93
C ASP A 91 10.57 -5.73 -3.25
N GLU A 92 10.98 -6.34 -4.36
CA GLU A 92 12.38 -6.48 -4.78
C GLU A 92 13.11 -5.14 -4.91
N SER A 93 12.40 -4.04 -5.21
CA SER A 93 13.02 -2.73 -5.40
C SER A 93 13.27 -2.00 -4.08
N THR A 94 12.45 -2.25 -3.06
CA THR A 94 12.48 -1.50 -1.79
C THR A 94 12.79 -2.35 -0.56
N GLY A 95 12.78 -3.68 -0.69
CA GLY A 95 12.92 -4.62 0.42
C GLY A 95 11.73 -4.62 1.40
N ARG A 96 10.64 -3.91 1.07
CA ARG A 96 9.48 -3.78 1.96
C ARG A 96 8.62 -5.03 1.93
N VAL A 97 8.21 -5.47 3.12
CA VAL A 97 7.28 -6.58 3.30
C VAL A 97 5.85 -6.12 3.01
N MET A 98 5.11 -6.90 2.22
CA MET A 98 3.75 -6.64 1.76
C MET A 98 2.81 -7.75 2.26
N PRO A 99 2.42 -7.73 3.55
CA PRO A 99 1.67 -8.82 4.19
C PRO A 99 0.27 -9.04 3.60
N ASP A 100 -0.34 -7.99 3.03
CA ASP A 100 -1.69 -8.06 2.46
C ASP A 100 -1.72 -8.53 1.01
N ARG A 101 -0.57 -8.84 0.41
CA ARG A 101 -0.45 -9.32 -0.97
C ARG A 101 -0.23 -10.83 -1.01
N SER A 102 -0.89 -11.47 -1.96
CA SER A 102 -0.73 -12.89 -2.28
C SER A 102 -0.54 -13.04 -3.79
N TRP A 103 0.28 -13.99 -4.22
CA TRP A 103 0.33 -14.36 -5.64
C TRP A 103 -0.94 -15.08 -6.07
N GLU A 104 -1.30 -14.91 -7.33
CA GLU A 104 -2.55 -15.43 -7.88
C GLU A 104 -2.48 -16.93 -8.20
N ARG A 105 -3.65 -17.49 -8.57
CA ARG A 105 -3.81 -18.85 -9.13
C ARG A 105 -3.32 -20.01 -8.26
N GLY A 106 -3.06 -19.78 -6.98
CA GLY A 106 -2.61 -20.82 -6.06
C GLY A 106 -1.10 -20.87 -5.84
N LEU A 107 -0.33 -20.01 -6.51
CA LEU A 107 1.13 -19.96 -6.35
C LEU A 107 1.53 -19.58 -4.92
N HIS A 108 0.77 -18.72 -4.24
CA HIS A 108 1.04 -18.37 -2.85
C HIS A 108 0.91 -19.59 -1.93
N GLN A 109 -0.16 -20.37 -2.08
CA GLN A 109 -0.35 -21.63 -1.36
C GLN A 109 0.74 -22.65 -1.70
N MET A 110 1.18 -22.71 -2.97
CA MET A 110 2.30 -23.57 -3.38
C MET A 110 3.60 -23.20 -2.64
N ILE A 111 3.89 -21.92 -2.47
CA ILE A 111 5.07 -21.45 -1.74
C ILE A 111 4.91 -21.69 -0.23
N GLU A 112 3.72 -21.51 0.35
CA GLU A 112 3.46 -21.88 1.74
C GLU A 112 3.74 -23.36 1.99
N VAL A 113 3.24 -24.26 1.13
CA VAL A 113 3.52 -25.70 1.23
C VAL A 113 5.01 -26.01 1.02
N LYS A 114 5.67 -25.33 0.07
CA LYS A 114 7.12 -25.46 -0.16
C LYS A 114 7.93 -25.15 1.10
N GLU A 115 7.54 -24.13 1.85
CA GLU A 115 8.21 -23.69 3.09
C GLU A 115 7.72 -24.42 4.35
N GLY A 116 6.76 -25.33 4.22
CA GLY A 116 6.18 -26.07 5.36
C GLY A 116 5.23 -25.24 6.23
N VAL A 117 4.71 -24.14 5.69
CA VAL A 117 3.77 -23.24 6.35
C VAL A 117 2.34 -23.70 6.11
N THR A 118 1.45 -23.47 7.08
CA THR A 118 0.02 -23.78 6.95
C THR A 118 -0.61 -22.97 5.79
N PRO A 119 -1.15 -23.61 4.74
CA PRO A 119 -1.65 -22.88 3.57
C PRO A 119 -2.85 -22.00 3.91
N THR A 120 -2.82 -20.75 3.45
CA THR A 120 -3.91 -19.81 3.62
C THR A 120 -5.05 -20.09 2.62
N PRO A 121 -6.32 -19.84 2.99
CA PRO A 121 -7.43 -19.98 2.06
C PRO A 121 -7.26 -19.06 0.85
N ARG A 122 -7.50 -19.59 -0.35
CA ARG A 122 -7.50 -18.77 -1.58
C ARG A 122 -8.57 -17.68 -1.48
N ARG A 123 -8.18 -16.43 -1.70
CA ARG A 123 -9.12 -15.32 -1.87
C ARG A 123 -9.59 -15.30 -3.30
N GLU A 124 -10.81 -15.78 -3.54
CA GLU A 124 -11.46 -15.66 -4.84
C GLU A 124 -12.16 -14.30 -4.96
N THR A 125 -11.87 -13.56 -6.02
CA THR A 125 -12.61 -12.33 -6.32
C THR A 125 -13.94 -12.70 -6.97
N LEU A 126 -15.01 -12.74 -6.18
CA LEU A 126 -16.36 -13.07 -6.67
C LEU A 126 -16.95 -11.98 -7.57
N ALA A 127 -16.64 -10.71 -7.29
CA ALA A 127 -17.13 -9.57 -8.06
C ALA A 127 -16.15 -8.39 -7.99
N ARG A 128 -16.13 -7.58 -9.04
CA ARG A 128 -15.34 -6.33 -9.11
C ARG A 128 -16.15 -5.25 -9.81
N LEU A 129 -16.14 -4.05 -9.23
CA LEU A 129 -16.73 -2.84 -9.82
C LEU A 129 -15.82 -1.65 -9.55
N THR A 130 -15.65 -0.78 -10.54
CA THR A 130 -14.91 0.47 -10.32
C THR A 130 -15.81 1.54 -9.72
N TYR A 131 -15.25 2.49 -8.97
CA TYR A 131 -16.04 3.62 -8.42
C TYR A 131 -16.76 4.41 -9.51
N GLN A 132 -16.13 4.61 -10.68
CA GLN A 132 -16.75 5.28 -11.81
C GLN A 132 -18.03 4.54 -12.25
N ARG A 133 -17.98 3.22 -12.36
CA ARG A 133 -19.15 2.41 -12.73
C ARG A 133 -20.19 2.33 -11.63
N LEU A 134 -19.76 2.32 -10.36
CA LEU A 134 -20.66 2.31 -9.21
C LEU A 134 -21.48 3.60 -9.15
N PHE A 135 -20.83 4.76 -9.15
CA PHE A 135 -21.51 6.04 -8.98
C PHE A 135 -22.40 6.42 -10.17
N ARG A 136 -22.06 5.98 -11.38
CA ARG A 136 -22.92 6.17 -12.56
C ARG A 136 -24.24 5.38 -12.53
N ARG A 137 -24.42 4.46 -11.58
CA ARG A 137 -25.69 3.72 -11.41
C ARG A 137 -26.72 4.49 -10.59
N TYR A 138 -26.31 5.54 -9.88
CA TYR A 138 -27.25 6.36 -9.11
C TYR A 138 -28.08 7.22 -10.04
N VAL A 139 -29.40 7.28 -9.80
CA VAL A 139 -30.33 8.13 -10.55
C VAL A 139 -29.99 9.61 -10.36
N HIS A 140 -29.61 9.98 -9.14
CA HIS A 140 -29.13 11.30 -8.79
C HIS A 140 -27.76 11.18 -8.14
N LEU A 141 -26.79 11.90 -8.69
CA LEU A 141 -25.43 11.97 -8.18
C LEU A 141 -25.07 13.43 -7.93
N ALA A 142 -24.55 13.70 -6.74
CA ALA A 142 -24.02 15.00 -6.34
C ALA A 142 -22.80 14.78 -5.43
N GLY A 143 -21.95 15.79 -5.31
CA GLY A 143 -20.77 15.75 -4.45
C GLY A 143 -20.34 17.13 -4.00
N MET A 144 -19.56 17.19 -2.93
CA MET A 144 -19.00 18.42 -2.39
C MET A 144 -17.52 18.24 -2.05
N THR A 145 -16.71 19.26 -2.33
CA THR A 145 -15.29 19.30 -1.97
C THR A 145 -14.77 20.73 -2.08
N GLY A 146 -13.67 21.03 -1.38
CA GLY A 146 -12.98 22.31 -1.49
C GLY A 146 -12.05 22.45 -2.71
N THR A 147 -11.77 21.35 -3.43
CA THR A 147 -10.68 21.29 -4.44
C THR A 147 -11.08 20.57 -5.73
N ALA A 148 -12.29 20.80 -6.25
CA ALA A 148 -12.74 20.16 -7.50
C ALA A 148 -12.28 20.90 -8.77
N ALA A 149 -11.85 22.17 -8.66
CA ALA A 149 -11.67 23.05 -9.80
C ALA A 149 -10.68 22.49 -10.85
N GLU A 150 -9.54 21.95 -10.42
CA GLU A 150 -8.56 21.37 -11.34
C GLU A 150 -9.05 20.07 -11.99
N ALA A 151 -9.98 19.36 -11.35
CA ALA A 151 -10.53 18.08 -11.82
C ALA A 151 -11.88 18.23 -12.55
N ALA A 152 -12.30 19.46 -12.86
CA ALA A 152 -13.63 19.73 -13.45
C ALA A 152 -13.90 18.95 -14.73
N GLY A 153 -12.91 18.87 -15.62
CA GLY A 153 -13.03 18.14 -16.90
C GLY A 153 -13.18 16.63 -16.71
N GLU A 154 -12.48 16.05 -15.73
CA GLU A 154 -12.61 14.63 -15.39
C GLU A 154 -13.98 14.36 -14.77
N ILE A 155 -14.42 15.19 -13.82
CA ILE A 155 -15.72 15.05 -13.17
C ILE A 155 -16.87 15.10 -14.20
N LYS A 156 -16.80 16.05 -15.14
CA LYS A 156 -17.80 16.17 -16.22
C LYS A 156 -17.75 14.98 -17.19
N SER A 157 -16.57 14.56 -17.63
CA SER A 157 -16.46 13.47 -18.61
C SER A 157 -16.81 12.09 -18.03
N VAL A 158 -16.47 11.84 -16.77
CA VAL A 158 -16.70 10.55 -16.10
C VAL A 158 -18.11 10.46 -15.51
N TYR A 159 -18.58 11.52 -14.85
CA TYR A 159 -19.83 11.50 -14.08
C TYR A 159 -20.94 12.37 -14.65
N GLY A 160 -20.67 13.20 -15.67
CA GLY A 160 -21.67 14.13 -16.22
C GLY A 160 -22.02 15.28 -15.28
N LEU A 161 -21.22 15.53 -14.24
CA LEU A 161 -21.48 16.55 -13.24
C LEU A 161 -20.78 17.86 -13.58
N GLU A 162 -21.51 18.96 -13.41
CA GLU A 162 -20.95 20.31 -13.48
C GLU A 162 -20.55 20.80 -12.09
N LEU A 163 -19.55 21.67 -12.04
CA LEU A 163 -19.05 22.22 -10.79
C LEU A 163 -19.73 23.57 -10.53
N ALA A 164 -20.35 23.69 -9.36
CA ALA A 164 -20.82 24.96 -8.84
C ALA A 164 -19.86 25.46 -7.75
N ARG A 165 -19.26 26.63 -7.96
CA ARG A 165 -18.40 27.26 -6.94
C ARG A 165 -19.25 27.98 -5.90
N VAL A 166 -19.26 27.48 -4.67
CA VAL A 166 -19.88 28.15 -3.54
C VAL A 166 -18.90 29.20 -2.98
N PRO A 167 -19.30 30.47 -2.83
CA PRO A 167 -18.43 31.50 -2.25
C PRO A 167 -18.13 31.19 -0.77
N LEU A 168 -16.97 31.65 -0.30
CA LEU A 168 -16.61 31.51 1.11
C LEU A 168 -17.55 32.35 1.98
N HIS A 169 -17.91 31.84 3.15
CA HIS A 169 -18.67 32.60 4.13
C HIS A 169 -17.94 33.88 4.58
N ARG A 170 -16.60 33.85 4.64
CA ARG A 170 -15.73 34.99 4.93
C ARG A 170 -14.57 35.05 3.93
N PRO A 171 -14.09 36.25 3.56
CA PRO A 171 -12.89 36.39 2.73
C PRO A 171 -11.69 35.67 3.37
N SER A 172 -10.94 34.92 2.56
CA SER A 172 -9.73 34.26 3.03
C SER A 172 -8.65 35.30 3.34
N ARG A 173 -8.05 35.20 4.53
CA ARG A 173 -6.86 35.96 4.94
C ARG A 173 -5.59 35.09 4.95
N ARG A 174 -5.66 33.88 4.36
CA ARG A 174 -4.53 32.95 4.30
C ARG A 174 -3.46 33.50 3.36
N ILE A 175 -2.23 33.59 3.85
CA ILE A 175 -1.06 33.95 3.04
C ILE A 175 -0.38 32.67 2.56
N ASP A 176 -0.20 32.55 1.24
CA ASP A 176 0.59 31.49 0.62
C ASP A 176 2.03 32.00 0.43
N LEU A 177 2.99 31.31 1.04
CA LEU A 177 4.41 31.69 1.00
C LEU A 177 5.15 31.07 -0.20
N GLY A 178 4.47 30.27 -1.03
CA GLY A 178 5.05 29.62 -2.19
C GLY A 178 5.92 28.39 -1.86
N THR A 179 6.63 27.90 -2.87
CA THR A 179 7.44 26.68 -2.77
C THR A 179 8.91 27.01 -2.48
N ALA A 180 9.48 26.35 -1.47
CA ALA A 180 10.92 26.34 -1.22
C ALA A 180 11.53 25.00 -1.64
N VAL A 181 12.65 25.04 -2.38
CA VAL A 181 13.37 23.85 -2.86
C VAL A 181 14.70 23.75 -2.12
N CYS A 182 15.10 22.53 -1.75
CA CYS A 182 16.39 22.23 -1.10
C CYS A 182 17.15 21.21 -1.97
N ALA A 183 18.49 21.23 -1.90
CA ALA A 183 19.31 20.34 -2.71
C ALA A 183 19.23 18.89 -2.23
N THR A 184 19.12 18.69 -0.91
CA THR A 184 19.01 17.36 -0.31
C THR A 184 17.77 17.20 0.56
N LEU A 185 17.36 15.94 0.76
CA LEU A 185 16.26 15.60 1.66
C LEU A 185 16.59 15.96 3.12
N ALA A 186 17.85 15.78 3.53
CA ALA A 186 18.33 16.12 4.86
C ALA A 186 18.21 17.63 5.12
N GLU A 187 18.67 18.47 4.19
CA GLU A 187 18.51 19.93 4.27
C GLU A 187 17.04 20.34 4.36
N LYS A 188 16.17 19.70 3.55
CA LYS A 188 14.73 19.95 3.60
C LYS A 188 14.17 19.70 5.00
N TRP A 189 14.53 18.60 5.64
CA TRP A 189 14.05 18.28 6.99
C TRP A 189 14.59 19.22 8.06
N GLN A 190 15.86 19.63 7.97
CA GLN A 190 16.40 20.64 8.89
C GLN A 190 15.66 21.97 8.73
N ARG A 191 15.44 22.44 7.49
CA ARG A 191 14.73 23.70 7.21
C ARG A 191 13.27 23.69 7.66
N VAL A 192 12.57 22.56 7.50
CA VAL A 192 11.21 22.38 8.01
C VAL A 192 11.21 22.45 9.55
N ALA A 193 12.16 21.78 10.21
CA ALA A 193 12.28 21.81 11.67
C ALA A 193 12.63 23.21 12.20
N ASP A 194 13.54 23.95 11.55
CA ASP A 194 13.87 25.35 11.88
C ASP A 194 12.62 26.24 11.80
N THR A 195 11.83 26.07 10.74
CA THR A 195 10.61 26.85 10.52
C THR A 195 9.55 26.51 11.57
N ALA A 196 9.34 25.22 11.83
CA ALA A 196 8.42 24.76 12.85
C ALA A 196 8.81 25.29 14.25
N GLN A 197 10.09 25.24 14.59
CA GLN A 197 10.61 25.78 15.85
C GLN A 197 10.37 27.29 15.98
N ALA A 198 10.68 28.07 14.94
CA ALA A 198 10.49 29.51 14.97
C ALA A 198 9.01 29.90 15.14
N LEU A 199 8.10 29.24 14.41
CA LEU A 199 6.68 29.51 14.51
C LEU A 199 6.08 29.04 15.85
N ALA A 200 6.39 27.81 16.25
CA ALA A 200 5.78 27.20 17.43
C ALA A 200 6.34 27.78 18.74
N LEU A 201 7.66 27.88 18.89
CA LEU A 201 8.26 28.31 20.16
C LEU A 201 8.35 29.82 20.30
N ARG A 202 8.74 30.54 19.24
CA ARG A 202 8.94 32.00 19.33
C ARG A 202 7.65 32.79 19.15
N GLN A 203 6.78 32.34 18.24
CA GLN A 203 5.53 33.05 17.90
C GLN A 203 4.28 32.40 18.51
N ARG A 204 4.42 31.24 19.17
CA ARG A 204 3.29 30.44 19.68
C ARG A 204 2.23 30.10 18.62
N ARG A 205 2.62 30.05 17.35
CA ARG A 205 1.72 29.71 16.25
C ARG A 205 1.66 28.19 16.10
N PRO A 206 0.46 27.59 16.01
CA PRO A 206 0.34 26.17 15.70
C PRO A 206 0.88 25.86 14.31
N VAL A 207 1.49 24.68 14.16
CA VAL A 207 2.13 24.22 12.92
C VAL A 207 1.60 22.83 12.56
N LEU A 208 1.06 22.70 11.35
CA LEU A 208 0.72 21.42 10.75
C LEU A 208 1.72 21.10 9.63
N ILE A 209 2.42 19.97 9.76
CA ILE A 209 3.40 19.48 8.79
C ILE A 209 2.80 18.28 8.04
N GLY A 210 2.48 18.47 6.77
CA GLY A 210 1.98 17.40 5.90
C GLY A 210 3.11 16.61 5.23
N THR A 211 3.03 15.28 5.26
CA THR A 211 3.94 14.41 4.48
C THR A 211 3.15 13.47 3.56
N ARG A 212 3.85 12.83 2.62
CA ARG A 212 3.25 11.89 1.65
C ARG A 212 3.33 10.41 2.07
N SER A 213 4.16 10.07 3.05
CA SER A 213 4.39 8.70 3.47
C SER A 213 4.70 8.61 4.96
N VAL A 214 4.40 7.45 5.56
CA VAL A 214 4.69 7.19 6.98
C VAL A 214 6.19 7.36 7.25
N GLU A 215 7.04 6.83 6.37
CA GLU A 215 8.50 7.00 6.45
C GLU A 215 8.93 8.47 6.49
N ALA A 216 8.37 9.32 5.63
CA ALA A 216 8.70 10.75 5.63
C ALA A 216 8.25 11.42 6.94
N SER A 217 7.11 11.01 7.51
CA SER A 217 6.66 11.47 8.82
C SER A 217 7.57 11.02 9.96
N GLU A 218 8.04 9.77 9.95
CA GLU A 218 8.99 9.27 10.94
C GLU A 218 10.34 10.00 10.82
N GLN A 219 10.81 10.29 9.61
CA GLN A 219 12.04 11.05 9.38
C GLN A 219 11.95 12.47 9.96
N ILE A 220 10.90 13.23 9.66
CA ILE A 220 10.74 14.57 10.23
C ILE A 220 10.49 14.49 11.75
N SER A 221 9.74 13.50 12.22
CA SER A 221 9.51 13.25 13.64
C SER A 221 10.83 13.04 14.39
N ALA A 222 11.74 12.23 13.85
CA ALA A 222 13.06 12.01 14.42
C ALA A 222 13.87 13.32 14.53
N VAL A 223 13.88 14.14 13.47
CA VAL A 223 14.57 15.44 13.48
C VAL A 223 13.97 16.40 14.52
N LEU A 224 12.65 16.44 14.65
CA LEU A 224 11.96 17.23 15.67
C LEU A 224 12.31 16.74 17.09
N ARG A 225 12.33 15.42 17.33
CA ARG A 225 12.73 14.84 18.63
C ARG A 225 14.18 15.17 18.99
N GLN A 226 15.11 15.06 18.04
CA GLN A 226 16.52 15.41 18.24
C GLN A 226 16.72 16.86 18.67
N ARG A 227 15.81 17.76 18.22
CA ARG A 227 15.81 19.18 18.58
C ARG A 227 14.99 19.50 19.84
N GLY A 228 14.46 18.49 20.52
CA GLY A 228 13.63 18.65 21.73
C GLY A 228 12.24 19.25 21.46
N LEU A 229 11.74 19.16 20.22
CA LEU A 229 10.44 19.71 19.84
C LEU A 229 9.32 18.68 20.06
N VAL A 230 8.47 18.97 21.04
CA VAL A 230 7.26 18.17 21.32
C VAL A 230 6.29 18.31 20.14
N HIS A 231 5.84 17.18 19.60
CA HIS A 231 4.91 17.15 18.48
C HIS A 231 4.04 15.90 18.53
N ALA A 232 2.86 15.99 17.92
CA ALA A 232 1.99 14.85 17.68
C ALA A 232 2.24 14.28 16.27
N LEU A 233 2.13 12.96 16.13
CA LEU A 233 2.29 12.25 14.86
C LEU A 233 1.01 11.50 14.52
N LEU A 234 0.43 11.81 13.36
CA LEU A 234 -0.79 11.19 12.84
C LEU A 234 -0.44 10.36 11.61
N ASN A 235 -0.57 9.05 11.77
CA ASN A 235 -0.41 8.06 10.72
C ASN A 235 -1.78 7.46 10.43
N ALA A 236 -2.20 7.44 9.16
CA ALA A 236 -3.50 6.98 8.65
C ALA A 236 -3.83 5.49 8.88
N LYS A 237 -3.38 4.91 9.99
CA LYS A 237 -3.64 3.56 10.47
C LYS A 237 -4.47 3.56 11.77
N GLN A 238 -4.79 4.72 12.37
CA GLN A 238 -5.38 4.81 13.72
C GLN A 238 -6.64 5.68 13.77
N ASP A 239 -7.73 5.23 13.14
CA ASP A 239 -8.95 6.04 12.96
C ASP A 239 -9.64 6.50 14.26
N ALA A 240 -9.56 5.74 15.36
CA ALA A 240 -10.39 5.97 16.55
C ALA A 240 -9.93 7.13 17.46
N GLY A 241 -8.70 7.64 17.31
CA GLY A 241 -8.15 8.73 18.14
C GLY A 241 -7.58 9.91 17.35
N GLU A 242 -7.54 9.82 16.01
CA GLU A 242 -7.00 10.88 15.15
C GLU A 242 -7.77 12.20 15.29
N ALA A 243 -9.10 12.13 15.43
CA ALA A 243 -9.95 13.31 15.51
C ALA A 243 -9.62 14.20 16.72
N GLU A 244 -9.31 13.60 17.88
CA GLU A 244 -8.96 14.34 19.11
C GLU A 244 -7.61 15.07 18.93
N VAL A 245 -6.62 14.39 18.37
CA VAL A 245 -5.30 14.98 18.14
C VAL A 245 -5.36 16.13 17.13
N VAL A 246 -6.20 16.00 16.09
CA VAL A 246 -6.43 17.04 15.06
C VAL A 246 -7.19 18.22 15.63
N ALA A 247 -8.22 17.98 16.46
CA ALA A 247 -8.99 19.05 17.10
C ALA A 247 -8.09 19.96 17.97
N GLU A 248 -7.07 19.38 18.60
CA GLU A 248 -6.12 20.15 19.39
C GLU A 248 -4.99 20.78 18.55
N ALA A 249 -4.87 20.48 17.25
CA ALA A 249 -3.76 20.97 16.42
C ALA A 249 -3.69 22.50 16.31
N GLY A 250 -4.79 23.21 16.59
CA GLY A 250 -4.85 24.67 16.63
C GLY A 250 -4.47 25.32 17.97
N VAL A 251 -4.08 24.52 18.97
CA VAL A 251 -3.58 25.03 20.26
C VAL A 251 -2.26 25.80 20.06
N PRO A 252 -2.07 26.97 20.71
CA PRO A 252 -0.85 27.77 20.57
C PRO A 252 0.43 26.97 20.76
N GLY A 253 1.37 27.10 19.82
CA GLY A 253 2.69 26.48 19.86
C GLY A 253 2.70 24.97 19.60
N ARG A 254 1.56 24.35 19.26
CA ARG A 254 1.50 22.93 18.95
C ARG A 254 2.08 22.61 17.57
N ILE A 255 2.85 21.53 17.49
CA ILE A 255 3.34 20.97 16.24
C ILE A 255 2.65 19.63 16.00
N THR A 256 2.04 19.47 14.84
CA THR A 256 1.37 18.24 14.42
C THR A 256 1.92 17.79 13.08
N VAL A 257 2.33 16.53 12.97
CA VAL A 257 2.80 15.90 11.73
C VAL A 257 1.70 14.97 11.23
N ALA A 258 1.25 15.14 9.99
CA ALA A 258 0.15 14.38 9.40
C ALA A 258 0.56 13.69 8.10
N THR A 259 0.41 12.36 8.05
CA THR A 259 0.70 11.55 6.88
C THR A 259 -0.50 11.50 5.94
N ASN A 260 -0.33 11.85 4.66
CA ASN A 260 -1.30 11.65 3.58
C ASN A 260 -2.74 12.13 3.92
N MET A 261 -2.87 13.36 4.42
CA MET A 261 -4.16 13.94 4.83
C MET A 261 -4.85 13.18 6.00
N ALA A 262 -4.09 12.54 6.88
CA ALA A 262 -4.61 12.05 8.17
C ALA A 262 -5.38 13.17 8.90
N GLY A 263 -6.50 12.82 9.53
CA GLY A 263 -7.42 13.81 10.09
C GLY A 263 -8.37 14.50 9.09
N ARG A 264 -8.48 14.00 7.84
CA ARG A 264 -9.42 14.55 6.85
C ARG A 264 -10.85 14.52 7.38
N GLY A 265 -11.51 15.68 7.34
CA GLY A 265 -12.91 15.84 7.75
C GLY A 265 -13.08 16.43 9.15
N THR A 266 -12.01 16.49 9.94
CA THR A 266 -11.99 17.19 11.23
C THR A 266 -11.48 18.61 11.04
N ASP A 267 -12.22 19.60 11.53
CA ASP A 267 -11.81 21.00 11.46
C ASP A 267 -10.75 21.34 12.51
N ILE A 268 -9.80 22.20 12.16
CA ILE A 268 -8.74 22.66 13.07
C ILE A 268 -9.09 24.07 13.52
N LEU A 269 -9.80 24.15 14.65
CA LEU A 269 -10.17 25.41 15.27
C LEU A 269 -8.95 26.06 15.93
N LEU A 270 -8.80 27.37 15.74
CA LEU A 270 -7.73 28.11 16.39
C LEU A 270 -8.03 28.29 17.88
N GLY A 271 -7.10 27.88 18.74
CA GLY A 271 -7.19 28.12 20.17
C GLY A 271 -7.11 29.61 20.53
N GLU A 272 -7.50 29.94 21.75
CA GLU A 272 -7.46 31.31 22.26
C GLU A 272 -6.07 31.95 22.10
N GLY A 273 -6.05 33.22 21.68
CA GLY A 273 -4.83 33.99 21.48
C GLY A 273 -4.07 33.76 20.17
N VAL A 274 -4.37 32.70 19.40
CA VAL A 274 -3.71 32.45 18.10
C VAL A 274 -4.12 33.48 17.04
N GLY A 275 -5.42 33.82 16.97
CA GLY A 275 -5.95 34.76 15.97
C GLY A 275 -5.49 36.21 16.13
N ASN A 276 -5.07 36.60 17.34
CA ASN A 276 -4.62 37.96 17.66
C ASN A 276 -3.11 38.17 17.50
N ALA A 277 -2.34 37.09 17.32
CA ALA A 277 -0.88 37.14 17.24
C ALA A 277 -0.32 37.70 15.91
N VAL A 278 -1.19 38.08 14.96
CA VAL A 278 -0.81 38.57 13.61
C VAL A 278 -0.95 40.10 13.48
N ALA A 279 -1.00 40.84 14.60
CA ALA A 279 -1.01 42.30 14.60
C ALA A 279 0.38 42.93 14.80
N CYS A 280 1.46 42.15 14.90
CA CYS A 280 2.82 42.68 15.04
C CYS A 280 3.73 42.20 13.91
N THR A 281 4.38 43.19 13.29
CA THR A 281 5.40 43.23 12.22
C THR A 281 4.93 42.97 10.81
#